data_AF-A0A333FUK2-F1
#
_entry.id   AF-A0A333FUK2-F1
#
_cell.length_a   1.000
_cell.length_b   1.000
_cell.length_c   1.000
_cell.angle_alpha   90.00
_cell.angle_beta   90.00
_cell.angle_gamma   90.00
#
_symmetry.space_group_name_H-M   'P 1'
#
loop_
_entity.id
_entity.type
_entity.pdbx_description
1 polymer ?
#
loop_
_entity_poly.entity_id
_entity_poly.type
_entity_poly.pdbx_seq_one_letter_code
_entity_poly.pdbx_strand_id
1 'polypeptide(L)'
;MYFETGQGSCLSANAHHGVDQQTCEARAYAVARHFEPLLVNTVVGFIGPEYLYDGKQIIRAGLEDHFCGKLMGLPIGCDVCYTNHAEADQDDMDTLLTLLCAAGLTFLIGVPGADDIMLNYQSTSFHDALYARRLLGLKHAPEFADWLAKMQIIDPHGALRLTDARHPLLSVLPQGASV
;
A
#
# COMPACT_ATOMS: atom_id res chain seq x y z
N MET A 1 -8.47 4.74 16.00
CA MET A 1 -9.38 4.35 14.89
C MET A 1 -8.58 4.02 13.64
N TYR A 2 -9.13 3.18 12.77
CA TYR A 2 -8.65 2.91 11.41
C TYR A 2 -9.80 3.21 10.44
N PHE A 3 -9.57 4.06 9.43
CA PHE A 3 -10.53 4.36 8.37
C PHE A 3 -9.96 4.01 7.00
N GLU A 4 -10.79 3.40 6.17
CA GLU A 4 -10.55 3.21 4.74
C GLU A 4 -11.48 4.13 3.94
N THR A 5 -10.93 4.73 2.90
CA THR A 5 -11.62 5.64 1.98
C THR A 5 -11.25 5.29 0.53
N GLY A 6 -11.76 6.02 -0.44
CA GLY A 6 -11.48 5.77 -1.85
C GLY A 6 -12.41 6.54 -2.77
N GLN A 7 -11.82 7.15 -3.79
CA GLN A 7 -12.57 7.79 -4.86
C GLN A 7 -13.56 6.81 -5.52
N GLY A 8 -14.77 7.30 -5.80
CA GLY A 8 -15.86 6.51 -6.39
C GLY A 8 -16.86 5.96 -5.39
N SER A 9 -16.51 5.82 -4.11
CA SER A 9 -17.40 5.30 -3.06
C SER A 9 -18.73 6.07 -2.97
N CYS A 10 -18.71 7.40 -2.94
CA CYS A 10 -19.92 8.22 -2.89
C CYS A 10 -20.75 8.16 -4.19
N LEU A 11 -20.11 7.97 -5.35
CA LEU A 11 -20.82 7.79 -6.62
C LEU A 11 -21.53 6.43 -6.64
N SER A 12 -20.82 5.37 -6.26
CA SER A 12 -21.33 4.01 -6.13
C SER A 12 -22.56 3.94 -5.19
N ALA A 13 -22.50 4.64 -4.06
CA ALA A 13 -23.59 4.71 -3.10
C ALA A 13 -24.74 5.65 -3.50
N ASN A 14 -24.69 6.30 -4.67
CA ASN A 14 -25.62 7.36 -5.09
C ASN A 14 -25.76 8.49 -4.04
N ALA A 15 -24.66 8.83 -3.38
CA ALA A 15 -24.58 9.79 -2.27
C ALA A 15 -23.61 10.95 -2.55
N HIS A 16 -23.17 11.11 -3.80
CA HIS A 16 -22.25 12.17 -4.23
C HIS A 16 -22.96 13.53 -4.43
N HIS A 17 -24.29 13.54 -4.59
CA HIS A 17 -25.09 14.78 -4.73
C HIS A 17 -24.58 15.76 -5.80
N GLY A 18 -24.09 15.25 -6.93
CA GLY A 18 -23.54 16.06 -8.04
C GLY A 18 -22.11 16.57 -7.82
N VAL A 19 -21.43 16.13 -6.77
CA VAL A 19 -20.03 16.47 -6.46
C VAL A 19 -19.08 15.44 -7.08
N ASP A 20 -17.91 15.88 -7.55
CA ASP A 20 -16.88 15.01 -8.11
C ASP A 20 -16.23 14.09 -7.05
N GLN A 21 -15.54 13.05 -7.54
CA GLN A 21 -14.96 12.00 -6.69
C GLN A 21 -13.88 12.54 -5.75
N GLN A 22 -12.99 13.42 -6.24
CA GLN A 22 -11.89 13.99 -5.44
C GLN A 22 -12.41 14.85 -4.30
N THR A 23 -13.42 15.69 -4.57
CA THR A 23 -14.04 16.52 -3.53
C THR A 23 -14.75 15.66 -2.49
N CYS A 24 -15.43 14.57 -2.91
CA CYS A 24 -16.02 13.61 -1.98
C CYS A 24 -14.96 12.94 -1.10
N GLU A 25 -13.85 12.52 -1.68
CA GLU A 25 -12.75 11.87 -0.97
C GLU A 25 -12.08 12.81 0.05
N ALA A 26 -11.83 14.07 -0.33
CA ALA A 26 -11.35 15.08 0.62
C ALA A 26 -12.32 15.27 1.81
N ARG A 27 -13.64 15.18 1.60
CA ARG A 27 -14.62 15.24 2.70
C ARG A 27 -14.50 14.03 3.63
N ALA A 28 -14.21 12.85 3.11
CA ALA A 28 -13.98 11.65 3.93
C ALA A 28 -12.79 11.87 4.89
N TYR A 29 -11.71 12.49 4.41
CA TYR A 29 -10.58 12.88 5.27
C TYR A 29 -10.97 13.89 6.35
N ALA A 30 -11.81 14.87 6.03
CA ALA A 30 -12.29 15.83 7.02
C ALA A 30 -13.11 15.16 8.14
N VAL A 31 -13.92 14.15 7.79
CA VAL A 31 -14.63 13.31 8.76
C VAL A 31 -13.63 12.49 9.59
N ALA A 32 -12.69 11.79 8.95
CA ALA A 32 -11.70 10.98 9.64
C ALA A 32 -10.90 11.81 10.65
N ARG A 33 -10.47 13.02 10.28
CA ARG A 33 -9.70 13.93 11.14
C ARG A 33 -10.37 14.22 12.48
N HIS A 34 -11.70 14.32 12.51
CA HIS A 34 -12.44 14.59 13.74
C HIS A 34 -12.22 13.52 14.83
N PHE A 35 -11.88 12.29 14.42
CA PHE A 35 -11.73 11.15 15.32
C PHE A 35 -10.27 10.83 15.69
N GLU A 36 -9.32 11.69 15.32
CA GLU A 36 -7.88 11.53 15.62
C GLU A 36 -7.38 10.09 15.35
N PRO A 37 -7.55 9.57 14.12
CA PRO A 37 -7.29 8.17 13.82
C PRO A 37 -5.79 7.86 13.88
N LEU A 38 -5.47 6.60 14.19
CA LEU A 38 -4.10 6.11 14.09
C LEU A 38 -3.72 5.90 12.62
N LEU A 39 -4.67 5.42 11.81
CA LEU A 39 -4.46 5.09 10.41
C LEU A 39 -5.65 5.59 9.59
N VAL A 40 -5.34 6.16 8.43
CA VAL A 40 -6.29 6.38 7.34
C VAL A 40 -5.60 5.88 6.07
N ASN A 41 -6.28 5.18 5.19
CA ASN A 41 -5.79 4.92 3.84
C ASN A 41 -6.89 5.14 2.82
N THR A 42 -6.49 5.67 1.67
CA THR A 42 -7.26 5.46 0.46
C THR A 42 -6.97 4.07 -0.09
N VAL A 43 -7.98 3.45 -0.70
CA VAL A 43 -7.86 2.21 -1.47
C VAL A 43 -8.06 2.57 -2.95
N VAL A 44 -6.97 2.96 -3.62
CA VAL A 44 -7.03 3.51 -4.98
C VAL A 44 -7.02 2.38 -6.00
N GLY A 45 -7.95 2.39 -6.96
CA GLY A 45 -8.06 1.35 -8.00
C GLY A 45 -8.84 0.08 -7.61
N PHE A 46 -9.39 0.02 -6.39
CA PHE A 46 -10.06 -1.17 -5.86
C PHE A 46 -11.44 -1.45 -6.46
N ILE A 47 -12.21 -0.42 -6.83
CA ILE A 47 -13.60 -0.62 -7.23
C ILE A 47 -13.70 -1.08 -8.69
N GLY A 48 -13.10 -0.34 -9.62
CA GLY A 48 -13.16 -0.67 -11.04
C GLY A 48 -12.93 0.50 -12.00
N PRO A 49 -12.83 0.20 -13.31
CA PRO A 49 -12.56 1.16 -14.38
C PRO A 49 -13.65 2.22 -14.58
N GLU A 50 -14.85 1.98 -14.07
CA GLU A 50 -15.96 2.94 -14.11
C GLU A 50 -15.72 4.17 -13.23
N TYR A 51 -14.79 4.09 -12.29
CA TYR A 51 -14.37 5.20 -11.42
C TYR A 51 -12.98 5.74 -11.77
N LEU A 52 -12.02 4.84 -12.02
CA LEU A 52 -10.65 5.13 -12.43
C LEU A 52 -10.23 4.12 -13.49
N TYR A 53 -10.20 4.54 -14.75
CA TYR A 53 -10.16 3.63 -15.91
C TYR A 53 -8.81 2.94 -16.13
N ASP A 54 -7.72 3.71 -16.06
CA ASP A 54 -6.37 3.29 -16.44
C ASP A 54 -5.34 3.56 -15.34
N GLY A 55 -4.14 2.98 -15.49
CA GLY A 55 -3.03 3.18 -14.57
C GLY A 55 -2.68 4.66 -14.35
N LYS A 56 -2.83 5.51 -15.36
CA LYS A 56 -2.59 6.96 -15.26
C LYS A 56 -3.58 7.65 -14.32
N GLN A 57 -4.87 7.29 -14.40
CA GLN A 57 -5.91 7.80 -13.51
C GLN A 57 -5.71 7.29 -12.08
N ILE A 58 -5.36 6.01 -11.90
CA ILE A 58 -5.04 5.44 -10.60
C ILE A 58 -3.84 6.14 -9.96
N ILE A 59 -2.75 6.32 -10.71
CA ILE A 59 -1.55 7.04 -10.24
C ILE A 59 -1.92 8.46 -9.81
N ARG A 60 -2.70 9.17 -10.63
CA ARG A 60 -3.13 10.53 -10.32
C ARG A 60 -3.97 10.60 -9.05
N ALA A 61 -4.98 9.74 -8.94
CA ALA A 61 -5.88 9.68 -7.80
C ALA A 61 -5.12 9.39 -6.49
N GLY A 62 -4.20 8.40 -6.50
CA GLY A 62 -3.42 8.06 -5.31
C GLY A 62 -2.56 9.24 -4.82
N LEU A 63 -2.00 10.03 -5.73
CA LEU A 63 -1.24 11.24 -5.38
C LEU A 63 -2.12 12.36 -4.84
N GLU A 64 -3.31 12.57 -5.42
CA GLU A 64 -4.28 13.55 -4.96
C GLU A 64 -4.78 13.22 -3.54
N ASP A 65 -5.14 11.96 -3.33
CA ASP A 65 -5.60 11.41 -2.05
C ASP A 65 -4.56 11.58 -0.96
N HIS A 66 -3.33 11.12 -1.22
CA HIS A 66 -2.22 11.26 -0.29
C HIS A 66 -1.94 12.72 0.06
N PHE A 67 -1.90 13.62 -0.94
CA PHE A 67 -1.70 15.05 -0.72
C PHE A 67 -2.81 15.64 0.17
N CYS A 68 -4.07 15.38 -0.15
CA CYS A 68 -5.21 15.90 0.60
C CYS A 68 -5.22 15.38 2.04
N GLY A 69 -4.96 14.08 2.26
CA GLY A 69 -4.87 13.52 3.61
C GLY A 69 -3.74 14.14 4.44
N LYS A 70 -2.55 14.31 3.85
CA LYS A 70 -1.41 14.98 4.52
C LYS A 70 -1.72 16.44 4.83
N LEU A 71 -2.34 17.17 3.89
CA LEU A 71 -2.76 18.56 4.09
C LEU A 71 -3.75 18.71 5.26
N MET A 72 -4.58 17.70 5.51
CA MET A 72 -5.49 17.64 6.65
C MET A 72 -4.83 17.17 7.96
N GLY A 73 -3.54 16.84 7.94
CA GLY A 73 -2.79 16.37 9.10
C GLY A 73 -3.07 14.91 9.49
N LEU A 74 -3.55 14.09 8.56
CA LEU A 74 -3.82 12.67 8.81
C LEU A 74 -2.57 11.80 8.64
N PRO A 75 -2.44 10.71 9.41
CA PRO A 75 -1.46 9.65 9.19
C PRO A 75 -1.87 8.78 7.99
N ILE A 76 -1.91 9.38 6.80
CA ILE A 76 -2.48 8.74 5.61
C ILE A 76 -1.48 7.77 4.94
N GLY A 77 -1.94 6.56 4.69
CA GLY A 77 -1.34 5.55 3.83
C GLY A 77 -2.14 5.36 2.55
N CYS A 78 -1.75 4.36 1.76
CA CYS A 78 -2.42 4.02 0.51
C CYS A 78 -2.34 2.50 0.32
N ASP A 79 -3.47 1.87 0.03
CA ASP A 79 -3.47 0.59 -0.65
C ASP A 79 -3.29 0.88 -2.15
N VAL A 80 -2.13 0.52 -2.68
CA VAL A 80 -1.74 0.78 -4.07
C VAL A 80 -2.14 -0.44 -4.87
N CYS A 81 -3.28 -0.33 -5.57
CA CYS A 81 -3.93 -1.51 -6.09
C CYS A 81 -4.68 -1.26 -7.41
N TYR A 82 -5.03 -2.35 -8.07
CA TYR A 82 -5.88 -2.34 -9.26
C TYR A 82 -6.69 -3.63 -9.34
N THR A 83 -7.76 -3.60 -10.13
CA THR A 83 -8.53 -4.80 -10.47
C THR A 83 -8.23 -5.25 -11.89
N ASN A 84 -8.33 -6.56 -12.15
CA ASN A 84 -7.98 -7.17 -13.44
C ASN A 84 -8.77 -6.67 -14.67
N HIS A 85 -9.79 -5.85 -14.47
CA HIS A 85 -10.63 -5.30 -15.55
C HIS A 85 -10.42 -3.79 -15.77
N ALA A 86 -9.53 -3.15 -14.99
CA ALA A 86 -9.00 -1.83 -15.31
C ALA A 86 -7.87 -1.93 -16.35
N GLU A 87 -7.64 -0.87 -17.12
CA GLU A 87 -6.49 -0.76 -18.03
C GLU A 87 -5.24 -0.36 -17.24
N ALA A 88 -4.82 -1.25 -16.33
CA ALA A 88 -3.69 -1.07 -15.44
C ALA A 88 -3.00 -2.41 -15.18
N ASP A 89 -1.72 -2.35 -14.82
CA ASP A 89 -0.94 -3.52 -14.41
C ASP A 89 -0.04 -3.23 -13.20
N GLN A 90 0.81 -4.20 -12.85
CA GLN A 90 1.71 -4.07 -11.71
C GLN A 90 2.79 -3.00 -11.91
N ASP A 91 3.19 -2.69 -13.16
CA ASP A 91 4.20 -1.66 -13.43
C ASP A 91 3.64 -0.25 -13.11
N ASP A 92 2.33 -0.04 -13.34
CA ASP A 92 1.63 1.16 -12.89
C ASP A 92 1.62 1.27 -11.37
N MET A 93 1.43 0.15 -10.66
CA MET A 93 1.43 0.11 -9.19
C MET A 93 2.80 0.39 -8.62
N ASP A 94 3.86 -0.16 -9.20
CA ASP A 94 5.25 0.10 -8.79
C ASP A 94 5.62 1.58 -9.02
N THR A 95 5.12 2.16 -10.11
CA THR A 95 5.24 3.61 -10.38
C THR A 95 4.54 4.41 -9.28
N LEU A 96 3.28 4.11 -8.97
CA LEU A 96 2.52 4.80 -7.93
C LEU A 96 3.19 4.66 -6.55
N LEU A 97 3.58 3.45 -6.17
CA LEU A 97 4.28 3.17 -4.91
C LEU A 97 5.53 4.04 -4.78
N THR A 98 6.36 4.08 -5.82
CA THR A 98 7.61 4.85 -5.81
C THR A 98 7.33 6.35 -5.62
N LEU A 99 6.34 6.88 -6.33
CA LEU A 99 5.94 8.29 -6.22
C LEU A 99 5.40 8.63 -4.84
N LEU A 100 4.54 7.76 -4.27
CA LEU A 100 3.98 7.97 -2.94
C LEU A 100 5.04 7.88 -1.84
N CYS A 101 5.94 6.90 -1.90
CA CYS A 101 7.04 6.81 -0.94
C CYS A 101 7.96 8.03 -1.03
N ALA A 102 8.26 8.53 -2.24
CA ALA A 102 9.00 9.78 -2.42
C ALA A 102 8.24 11.01 -1.85
N ALA A 103 6.90 10.99 -1.88
CA ALA A 103 6.05 12.01 -1.28
C ALA A 103 5.89 11.89 0.25
N GLY A 104 6.45 10.86 0.89
CA GLY A 104 6.38 10.65 2.33
C GLY A 104 5.16 9.85 2.81
N LEU A 105 4.75 8.83 2.04
CA LEU A 105 3.71 7.88 2.42
C LEU A 105 3.93 7.32 3.83
N THR A 106 2.86 7.27 4.64
CA THR A 106 2.96 6.82 6.04
C THR A 106 3.07 5.29 6.15
N PHE A 107 2.24 4.57 5.38
CA PHE A 107 2.21 3.12 5.30
C PHE A 107 1.57 2.67 3.98
N LEU A 108 1.78 1.39 3.65
CA LEU A 108 1.18 0.71 2.50
C LEU A 108 0.60 -0.64 2.95
N ILE A 109 -0.21 -1.26 2.11
CA ILE A 109 -0.77 -2.61 2.31
C ILE A 109 0.11 -3.64 1.60
N GLY A 110 0.53 -4.69 2.31
CA GLY A 110 1.33 -5.78 1.74
C GLY A 110 0.55 -7.08 1.69
N VAL A 111 0.43 -7.67 0.51
CA VAL A 111 -0.25 -8.95 0.24
C VAL A 111 0.76 -9.99 -0.27
N PRO A 112 0.67 -11.28 0.12
CA PRO A 112 1.57 -12.31 -0.41
C PRO A 112 1.53 -12.38 -1.93
N GLY A 113 2.67 -12.06 -2.58
CA GLY A 113 2.76 -12.09 -4.04
C GLY A 113 1.92 -11.04 -4.77
N ALA A 114 1.51 -9.96 -4.07
CA ALA A 114 0.65 -8.90 -4.62
C ALA A 114 -0.77 -9.36 -5.04
N ASP A 115 -1.16 -10.61 -4.76
CA ASP A 115 -2.43 -11.20 -5.20
C ASP A 115 -3.34 -11.49 -4.00
N ASP A 116 -4.44 -10.74 -3.88
CA ASP A 116 -5.47 -11.04 -2.90
C ASP A 116 -6.53 -11.96 -3.50
N ILE A 117 -6.36 -13.27 -3.25
CA ILE A 117 -7.22 -14.33 -3.77
C ILE A 117 -8.66 -14.30 -3.23
N MET A 118 -8.95 -13.50 -2.21
CA MET A 118 -10.27 -13.41 -1.61
C MET A 118 -11.03 -12.18 -2.12
N LEU A 119 -10.33 -11.05 -2.25
CA LEU A 119 -10.90 -9.80 -2.75
C LEU A 119 -10.76 -9.64 -4.28
N ASN A 120 -9.99 -10.52 -4.94
CA ASN A 120 -9.81 -10.61 -6.39
C ASN A 120 -9.24 -9.33 -7.03
N TYR A 121 -8.24 -8.74 -6.40
CA TYR A 121 -7.51 -7.57 -6.88
C TYR A 121 -6.02 -7.72 -6.59
N GLN A 122 -5.21 -6.90 -7.24
CA GLN A 122 -3.77 -6.87 -7.02
C GLN A 122 -3.37 -5.63 -6.23
N SER A 123 -2.51 -5.81 -5.24
CA SER A 123 -1.98 -4.75 -4.35
C SER A 123 -0.44 -4.72 -4.41
N THR A 124 0.23 -4.11 -3.44
CA THR A 124 1.66 -4.28 -3.25
C THR A 124 1.98 -5.51 -2.41
N SER A 125 3.18 -6.05 -2.58
CA SER A 125 3.68 -7.22 -1.88
C SER A 125 4.57 -6.88 -0.69
N PHE A 126 4.90 -7.89 0.12
CA PHE A 126 5.92 -7.75 1.17
C PHE A 126 7.29 -7.33 0.63
N HIS A 127 7.62 -7.71 -0.62
CA HIS A 127 8.90 -7.37 -1.24
C HIS A 127 8.94 -5.88 -1.62
N ASP A 128 7.79 -5.30 -1.98
CA ASP A 128 7.73 -3.91 -2.45
C ASP A 128 7.99 -2.93 -1.30
N ALA A 129 7.55 -3.29 -0.09
CA ALA A 129 7.92 -2.57 1.13
C ALA A 129 9.42 -2.60 1.43
N LEU A 130 10.13 -3.68 1.03
CA LEU A 130 11.59 -3.78 1.19
C LEU A 130 12.31 -3.02 0.08
N TYR A 131 11.80 -3.09 -1.15
CA TYR A 131 12.25 -2.32 -2.30
C TYR A 131 12.20 -0.81 -1.99
N ALA A 132 11.05 -0.28 -1.58
CA ALA A 132 10.88 1.14 -1.31
C ALA A 132 11.82 1.64 -0.20
N ARG A 133 11.97 0.85 0.87
CA ARG A 133 12.93 1.15 1.95
C ARG A 133 14.37 1.19 1.46
N ARG A 134 14.78 0.23 0.63
CA ARG A 134 16.14 0.20 0.09
C ARG A 134 16.40 1.34 -0.89
N LEU A 135 15.45 1.60 -1.79
CA LEU A 135 15.56 2.62 -2.83
C LEU A 135 15.70 4.02 -2.22
N LEU A 136 14.86 4.34 -1.23
CA LEU A 136 14.74 5.69 -0.67
C LEU A 136 15.41 5.84 0.71
N GLY A 137 16.08 4.79 1.21
CA GLY A 137 16.72 4.81 2.53
C GLY A 137 15.73 4.94 3.70
N LEU A 138 14.49 4.48 3.52
CA LEU A 138 13.44 4.57 4.55
C LEU A 138 13.62 3.50 5.62
N LYS A 139 13.15 3.81 6.83
CA LYS A 139 13.27 2.94 8.00
C LYS A 139 11.94 2.28 8.35
N HIS A 140 12.00 1.22 9.14
CA HIS A 140 10.84 0.69 9.84
C HIS A 140 10.44 1.64 10.98
N ALA A 141 9.22 1.50 11.50
CA ALA A 141 8.86 2.12 12.77
C ALA A 141 9.85 1.67 13.87
N PRO A 142 10.34 2.56 14.76
CA PRO A 142 11.46 2.26 15.66
C PRO A 142 11.25 1.00 16.50
N GLU A 143 10.08 0.87 17.13
CA GLU A 143 9.73 -0.27 17.98
C GLU A 143 9.68 -1.57 17.18
N PHE A 144 9.23 -1.50 15.93
CA PHE A 144 9.21 -2.65 15.03
C PHE A 144 10.61 -3.00 14.52
N ALA A 145 11.46 -2.01 14.26
CA ALA A 145 12.85 -2.22 13.88
C ALA A 145 13.62 -2.97 14.98
N ASP A 146 13.44 -2.55 16.23
CA ASP A 146 14.06 -3.19 17.40
C ASP A 146 13.60 -4.64 17.53
N TRP A 147 12.30 -4.89 17.34
CA TRP A 147 11.76 -6.24 17.35
C TRP A 147 12.32 -7.09 16.21
N LEU A 148 12.34 -6.60 14.97
CA LEU A 148 12.89 -7.31 13.80
C LEU A 148 14.37 -7.66 14.00
N ALA A 149 15.16 -6.76 14.59
CA ALA A 149 16.55 -7.00 14.92
C ALA A 149 16.69 -8.07 16.01
N LYS A 150 15.87 -8.00 17.08
CA LYS A 150 15.82 -9.03 18.14
C LYS A 150 15.46 -10.40 17.58
N MET A 151 14.53 -10.46 16.64
CA MET A 151 14.12 -11.68 15.95
C MET A 151 15.11 -12.17 14.88
N GLN A 152 16.21 -11.45 14.67
CA GLN A 152 17.22 -11.76 13.65
C GLN A 152 16.64 -11.82 12.23
N ILE A 153 15.62 -11.00 11.94
CA ILE A 153 15.03 -10.85 10.60
C ILE A 153 15.78 -9.77 9.80
N ILE A 154 16.20 -8.69 10.47
CA ILE A 154 17.03 -7.64 9.88
C ILE A 154 18.38 -7.53 10.59
N ASP A 155 19.36 -6.96 9.91
CA ASP A 155 20.65 -6.60 10.48
C ASP A 155 20.58 -5.23 11.22
N PRO A 156 21.64 -4.83 11.96
CA PRO A 156 21.68 -3.53 12.63
C PRO A 156 21.58 -2.31 11.68
N HIS A 157 21.78 -2.51 10.37
CA HIS A 157 21.65 -1.48 9.35
C HIS A 157 20.24 -1.45 8.73
N GLY A 158 19.33 -2.32 9.17
CA GLY A 158 17.94 -2.39 8.73
C GLY A 158 17.71 -3.25 7.48
N ALA A 159 18.73 -3.92 6.96
CA ALA A 159 18.61 -4.79 5.80
C ALA A 159 18.11 -6.17 6.19
N LEU A 160 17.29 -6.79 5.33
CA LEU A 160 16.82 -8.16 5.51
C LEU A 160 18.03 -9.11 5.58
N ARG A 161 18.07 -9.96 6.61
CA ARG A 161 19.07 -11.01 6.72
C ARG A 161 18.74 -12.13 5.74
N LEU A 162 19.71 -12.46 4.90
CA LEU A 162 19.59 -13.62 4.03
C LEU A 162 19.66 -14.89 4.86
N THR A 163 18.73 -15.80 4.58
CA THR A 163 18.72 -17.15 5.13
C THR A 163 20.01 -17.85 4.71
N ASP A 164 20.86 -18.19 5.68
CA ASP A 164 22.09 -18.92 5.38
C ASP A 164 21.77 -20.40 5.04
N ALA A 165 22.69 -21.08 4.36
CA ALA A 165 22.53 -22.50 3.99
C ALA A 165 22.45 -23.44 5.22
N ARG A 166 22.71 -22.92 6.43
CA ARG A 166 22.64 -23.66 7.69
C ARG A 166 21.32 -23.42 8.42
N HIS A 167 20.39 -22.68 7.82
CA HIS A 167 19.11 -22.38 8.43
C HIS A 167 18.36 -23.69 8.73
N PRO A 168 17.86 -23.90 9.97
CA PRO A 168 17.24 -25.17 10.35
C PRO A 168 16.05 -25.61 9.48
N LEU A 169 15.33 -24.66 8.86
CA LEU A 169 14.25 -25.01 7.92
C LEU A 169 14.79 -25.55 6.58
N LEU A 170 16.01 -25.22 6.20
CA LEU A 170 16.63 -25.77 4.99
C LEU A 170 17.21 -27.17 5.23
N SER A 171 17.53 -27.54 6.48
CA SER A 171 18.01 -28.89 6.79
C SER A 171 16.90 -29.96 6.75
N VAL A 172 15.64 -29.55 6.74
CA VAL A 172 14.46 -30.44 6.62
C VAL A 172 13.87 -30.46 5.23
N LEU A 173 14.35 -29.62 4.31
CA LEU A 173 13.95 -29.72 2.90
C LEU A 173 14.51 -31.03 2.32
N PRO A 174 13.71 -31.78 1.55
CA PRO A 174 14.21 -32.94 0.83
C PRO A 174 15.43 -32.51 0.01
N GLN A 175 16.58 -33.15 0.21
CA GLN A 175 17.71 -32.98 -0.69
C GLN A 175 17.22 -33.47 -2.07
N GLY A 176 16.93 -32.54 -2.97
CA GLY A 176 16.45 -32.86 -4.30
C GLY A 176 17.39 -33.90 -4.92
N ALA A 177 16.83 -35.01 -5.41
CA ALA A 177 17.59 -35.94 -6.21
C ALA A 177 18.19 -35.17 -7.39
N SER A 178 19.50 -35.30 -7.58
CA SER A 178 20.19 -34.78 -8.76
C SER A 178 19.45 -35.28 -10.00
N VAL A 179 18.89 -34.37 -10.78
CA VAL A 179 18.39 -34.65 -12.14
C VAL A 179 19.59 -34.79 -13.07
#